data_AF-A0A8T0VCW6-F1
#
_entry.id   AF-A0A8T0VCW6-F1
#
_cell.length_a   1.000
_cell.length_b   1.000
_cell.length_c   1.000
_cell.angle_alpha   90.00
_cell.angle_beta   90.00
_cell.angle_gamma   90.00
#
_symmetry.space_group_name_H-M   'P 1'
#
loop_
_entity.id
_entity.type
_entity.pdbx_description
1 polymer ?
#
loop_
_entity_poly.entity_id
_entity_poly.type
_entity_poly.pdbx_seq_one_letter_code
_entity_poly.pdbx_strand_id
1 'polypeptide(L)'
;MTPLGLALAAPQHLALFGHRATAAPRRPRSGVGRAPPQSNRCRLKPQLAVQPRARRTGSAAARRGGAAGVLERVTKQEDKTAVIRERLLSAEAPPPSAYDTAWVAMVPAPARAGSPPAPQYPGCVDWVLQSQRRDDGSWGPGGDDPSLRKDALLSTLACVLALATWGVGGDAVARGLSFIGRNWSSVTDGSRNDDAPAGFDVIFPGMVARAIGMGLEIPLVRQADVDAVLRLRDVELDSMAAASGGGQDAFMAYVGEGLGDLLDWDQAAAAYQRKNGSFFDSPATTAAAAIHSHNGRALDYLDSVVAKFGSSGAN
;
A
#
# COMPACT_ATOMS: atom_id res chain seq x y z
N MET A 1 -7.56 -24.35 54.70
CA MET A 1 -8.87 -23.72 54.93
C MET A 1 -8.95 -22.44 54.08
N THR A 2 -9.46 -22.57 52.86
CA THR A 2 -10.14 -21.55 52.05
C THR A 2 -11.61 -21.44 52.51
N PRO A 3 -12.46 -20.54 51.98
CA PRO A 3 -12.24 -19.17 51.46
C PRO A 3 -13.33 -18.16 51.89
N LEU A 4 -13.11 -16.87 51.62
CA LEU A 4 -14.11 -15.82 51.38
C LEU A 4 -13.44 -14.89 50.35
N GLY A 5 -13.89 -14.70 49.11
CA GLY A 5 -15.22 -14.83 48.55
C GLY A 5 -15.78 -13.46 48.22
N LEU A 6 -15.12 -12.71 47.32
CA LEU A 6 -15.71 -11.51 46.71
C LEU A 6 -15.69 -11.67 45.19
N ALA A 7 -16.83 -12.11 44.68
CA ALA A 7 -17.21 -12.01 43.28
C ALA A 7 -17.65 -10.57 43.01
N LEU A 8 -17.00 -9.87 42.08
CA LEU A 8 -17.60 -8.73 41.41
C LEU A 8 -18.20 -9.21 40.09
N ALA A 9 -19.49 -8.97 39.97
CA ALA A 9 -20.36 -9.37 38.88
C ALA A 9 -20.08 -8.56 37.60
N ALA A 10 -20.12 -9.27 36.47
CA ALA A 10 -20.28 -8.72 35.13
C ALA A 10 -21.71 -8.16 34.93
N PRO A 11 -21.90 -7.13 34.09
CA PRO A 11 -23.20 -6.86 33.49
C PRO A 11 -23.37 -7.65 32.18
N GLN A 12 -24.45 -8.42 32.13
CA GLN A 12 -24.98 -9.05 30.91
C GLN A 12 -25.82 -8.05 30.10
N HIS A 13 -25.72 -8.16 28.78
CA HIS A 13 -26.73 -7.98 27.74
C HIS A 13 -27.71 -6.78 27.78
N LEU A 14 -27.68 -6.00 26.68
CA LEU A 14 -28.90 -5.53 26.03
C LEU A 14 -28.70 -5.47 24.51
N ALA A 15 -29.09 -6.55 23.85
CA ALA A 15 -29.43 -6.57 22.44
C ALA A 15 -30.86 -6.03 22.31
N LEU A 16 -31.08 -5.02 21.48
CA LEU A 16 -32.42 -4.51 21.14
C LEU A 16 -32.54 -4.29 19.63
N PHE A 17 -33.44 -5.11 19.06
CA PHE A 17 -34.16 -4.95 17.80
C PHE A 17 -33.43 -5.10 16.46
N GLY A 18 -33.57 -6.30 15.90
CA GLY A 18 -34.01 -6.40 14.51
C GLY A 18 -35.53 -6.23 14.41
N HIS A 19 -36.03 -5.75 13.27
CA HIS A 19 -37.16 -6.34 12.55
C HIS A 19 -37.23 -5.81 11.11
N ARG A 20 -37.36 -6.76 10.19
CA ARG A 20 -37.67 -6.61 8.77
C ARG A 20 -38.92 -5.76 8.55
N ALA A 21 -38.91 -4.94 7.50
CA ALA A 21 -40.11 -4.60 6.75
C ALA A 21 -39.87 -4.88 5.26
N THR A 22 -40.53 -5.92 4.77
CA THR A 22 -40.71 -6.24 3.35
C THR A 22 -41.85 -5.39 2.78
N ALA A 23 -41.64 -4.71 1.66
CA ALA A 23 -42.73 -4.27 0.79
C ALA A 23 -42.25 -4.21 -0.68
N ALA A 24 -42.83 -5.07 -1.51
CA ALA A 24 -42.75 -5.03 -2.97
C ALA A 24 -43.98 -4.26 -3.54
N PRO A 25 -44.19 -4.20 -4.87
CA PRO A 25 -43.54 -3.31 -5.83
C PRO A 25 -44.53 -2.24 -6.38
N ARG A 26 -44.03 -1.14 -6.94
CA ARG A 26 -44.84 -0.22 -7.77
C ARG A 26 -44.25 -0.09 -9.18
N ARG A 27 -45.09 -0.43 -10.17
CA ARG A 27 -44.87 -0.30 -11.62
C ARG A 27 -45.24 1.11 -12.13
N PRO A 28 -44.89 1.47 -13.38
CA PRO A 28 -44.30 2.77 -13.71
C PRO A 28 -45.32 3.80 -14.20
N ARG A 29 -44.92 5.08 -14.17
CA ARG A 29 -45.54 6.13 -14.97
C ARG A 29 -44.53 6.74 -15.94
N SER A 30 -44.91 6.68 -17.20
CA SER A 30 -44.37 7.37 -18.36
C SER A 30 -44.53 8.89 -18.23
N GLY A 31 -43.48 9.64 -18.60
CA GLY A 31 -43.53 11.10 -18.68
C GLY A 31 -42.28 11.66 -19.34
N VAL A 32 -42.42 11.97 -20.62
CA VAL A 32 -41.44 12.50 -21.57
C VAL A 32 -40.83 13.84 -21.08
N GLY A 33 -39.52 14.02 -21.22
CA GLY A 33 -38.88 15.32 -20.96
C GLY A 33 -37.36 15.41 -21.18
N ARG A 34 -36.95 15.56 -22.45
CA ARG A 34 -35.72 16.19 -23.00
C ARG A 34 -34.32 15.72 -22.55
N ALA A 35 -33.52 15.40 -23.58
CA ALA A 35 -32.11 15.03 -23.54
C ALA A 35 -31.18 16.21 -23.19
N PRO A 36 -30.08 15.97 -22.44
CA PRO A 36 -28.96 16.89 -22.32
C PRO A 36 -27.94 16.69 -23.47
N PRO A 37 -27.12 17.71 -23.78
CA PRO A 37 -26.29 17.73 -24.99
C PRO A 37 -25.07 16.82 -24.88
N GLN A 38 -24.76 16.17 -26.00
CA GLN A 38 -23.53 15.44 -26.23
C GLN A 38 -22.36 16.43 -26.35
N SER A 39 -21.31 16.27 -25.54
CA SER A 39 -20.01 16.88 -25.79
C SER A 39 -18.89 15.84 -25.70
N ASN A 40 -18.43 15.47 -26.89
CA ASN A 40 -17.05 15.17 -27.31
C ASN A 40 -16.20 14.21 -26.46
N ARG A 41 -16.18 12.97 -26.95
CA ARG A 41 -15.05 12.02 -26.87
C ARG A 41 -13.72 12.71 -27.24
N CYS A 42 -12.84 12.93 -26.27
CA CYS A 42 -11.42 13.12 -26.53
C CYS A 42 -10.73 11.75 -26.57
N ARG A 43 -10.72 11.15 -27.77
CA ARG A 43 -9.74 10.12 -28.16
C ARG A 43 -8.41 10.83 -28.46
N LEU A 44 -7.48 10.83 -27.52
CA LEU A 44 -6.07 11.14 -27.83
C LEU A 44 -5.39 9.86 -28.32
N LYS A 45 -5.36 9.69 -29.64
CA LYS A 45 -4.36 8.83 -30.31
C LYS A 45 -3.08 9.66 -30.47
N PRO A 46 -1.88 9.15 -30.14
CA PRO A 46 -0.64 9.79 -30.53
C PRO A 46 -0.47 9.66 -32.05
N GLN A 47 -0.55 10.78 -32.77
CA GLN A 47 -0.12 10.86 -34.16
C GLN A 47 1.40 11.00 -34.17
N LEU A 48 2.11 9.94 -34.56
CA LEU A 48 3.50 10.02 -35.01
C LEU A 48 3.53 10.80 -36.33
N ALA A 49 3.71 12.11 -36.24
CA ALA A 49 4.01 12.95 -37.39
C ALA A 49 5.48 12.76 -37.78
N VAL A 50 5.72 11.87 -38.74
CA VAL A 50 7.00 11.80 -39.48
C VAL A 50 7.06 13.02 -40.39
N GLN A 51 7.92 14.00 -40.06
CA GLN A 51 8.24 15.09 -40.97
C GLN A 51 9.19 14.59 -42.07
N PRO A 52 8.87 14.77 -43.37
CA PRO A 52 9.83 14.51 -44.43
C PRO A 52 10.85 15.66 -44.46
N ARG A 53 12.10 15.38 -44.08
CA ARG A 53 13.17 16.36 -44.14
C ARG A 53 13.58 16.60 -45.59
N ALA A 54 13.46 17.85 -46.02
CA ALA A 54 13.79 18.33 -47.35
C ALA A 54 15.24 18.00 -47.76
N ARG A 55 15.39 17.55 -49.00
CA ARG A 55 16.65 17.34 -49.70
C ARG A 55 17.27 18.73 -49.98
N ARG A 56 18.33 19.09 -49.26
CA ARG A 56 19.20 20.22 -49.62
C ARG A 56 20.50 19.68 -50.19
N THR A 57 20.66 19.83 -51.50
CA THR A 57 21.94 19.77 -52.20
C THR A 57 22.80 20.95 -51.75
N GLY A 58 24.02 20.69 -51.32
CA GLY A 58 24.93 21.72 -50.83
C GLY A 58 26.33 21.20 -50.54
N SER A 59 27.17 21.32 -51.56
CA SER A 59 28.63 21.51 -51.59
C SER A 59 29.53 20.76 -50.60
N ALA A 60 30.45 19.99 -51.17
CA ALA A 60 31.59 19.37 -50.49
C ALA A 60 32.53 20.42 -49.90
N ALA A 61 32.68 20.39 -48.57
CA ALA A 61 33.82 20.97 -47.87
C ALA A 61 34.37 19.91 -46.92
N ALA A 62 35.53 19.35 -47.28
CA ALA A 62 36.23 18.33 -46.53
C ALA A 62 36.60 18.84 -45.13
N ARG A 63 35.92 18.34 -44.10
CA ARG A 63 36.43 18.33 -42.73
C ARG A 63 36.92 16.93 -42.44
N ARG A 64 38.25 16.77 -42.33
CA ARG A 64 38.93 15.57 -41.82
C ARG A 64 38.52 15.35 -40.34
N GLY A 65 37.36 14.75 -40.12
CA GLY A 65 37.08 14.00 -38.90
C GLY A 65 37.62 12.59 -39.10
N GLY A 66 38.80 12.31 -38.52
CA GLY A 66 39.50 11.05 -38.74
C GLY A 66 38.64 9.82 -38.38
N ALA A 67 38.83 8.73 -39.13
CA ALA A 67 38.18 7.44 -38.88
C ALA A 67 38.31 6.98 -37.41
N ALA A 68 39.39 7.36 -36.73
CA ALA A 68 39.59 7.15 -35.30
C ALA A 68 38.48 7.75 -34.43
N GLY A 69 38.00 8.96 -34.71
CA GLY A 69 36.93 9.60 -33.92
C GLY A 69 35.53 9.05 -34.22
N VAL A 70 35.34 8.40 -35.38
CA VAL A 70 34.11 7.63 -35.68
C VAL A 70 34.17 6.28 -34.97
N LEU A 71 35.32 5.59 -35.01
CA LEU A 71 35.55 4.33 -34.31
C LEU A 71 35.42 4.49 -32.79
N GLU A 72 35.97 5.56 -32.22
CA GLU A 72 35.87 5.90 -30.79
C GLU A 72 34.42 6.21 -30.36
N ARG A 73 33.64 6.86 -31.22
CA ARG A 73 32.20 7.10 -30.95
C ARG A 73 31.37 5.83 -31.07
N VAL A 74 31.69 4.96 -32.02
CA VAL A 74 31.00 3.68 -32.23
C VAL A 74 31.30 2.73 -31.06
N THR A 75 32.57 2.58 -30.69
CA THR A 75 33.00 1.77 -29.52
C THR A 75 32.37 2.29 -28.23
N LYS A 76 32.38 3.60 -27.97
CA LYS A 76 31.73 4.20 -26.79
C LYS A 76 30.20 4.03 -26.77
N GLN A 77 29.56 3.91 -27.95
CA GLN A 77 28.13 3.67 -28.05
C GLN A 77 27.79 2.19 -27.86
N GLU A 78 28.64 1.28 -28.37
CA GLU A 78 28.55 -0.16 -28.14
C GLU A 78 28.76 -0.50 -26.67
N ASP A 79 29.75 0.12 -26.00
CA ASP A 79 30.00 -0.04 -24.57
C ASP A 79 28.82 0.43 -23.72
N LYS A 80 28.22 1.59 -24.04
CA LYS A 80 27.00 2.06 -23.36
C LYS A 80 25.82 1.13 -23.58
N THR A 81 25.69 0.57 -24.78
CA THR A 81 24.60 -0.37 -25.09
C THR A 81 24.81 -1.70 -24.38
N ALA A 82 26.06 -2.15 -24.24
CA ALA A 82 26.43 -3.32 -23.45
C ALA A 82 26.12 -3.10 -21.96
N VAL A 83 26.46 -1.95 -21.39
CA VAL A 83 26.13 -1.60 -19.99
C VAL A 83 24.62 -1.49 -19.76
N ILE A 84 23.86 -0.91 -20.70
CA ILE A 84 22.39 -0.86 -20.59
C ILE A 84 21.79 -2.26 -20.69
N ARG A 85 22.27 -3.09 -21.63
CA ARG A 85 21.83 -4.50 -21.73
C ARG A 85 22.17 -5.27 -20.48
N GLU A 86 23.38 -5.12 -19.97
CA GLU A 86 23.82 -5.75 -18.73
C GLU A 86 22.92 -5.32 -17.58
N ARG A 87 22.63 -4.02 -17.39
CA ARG A 87 21.70 -3.55 -16.34
C ARG A 87 20.26 -4.05 -16.50
N LEU A 88 19.77 -4.19 -17.74
CA LEU A 88 18.44 -4.74 -18.00
C LEU A 88 18.38 -6.26 -17.81
N LEU A 89 19.48 -6.96 -18.03
CA LEU A 89 19.59 -8.42 -17.89
C LEU A 89 19.99 -8.83 -16.46
N SER A 90 20.79 -8.01 -15.79
CA SER A 90 21.19 -8.16 -14.40
C SER A 90 20.11 -7.69 -13.44
N ALA A 91 19.08 -6.98 -13.96
CA ALA A 91 17.94 -6.37 -13.28
C ALA A 91 17.98 -6.60 -11.77
N GLU A 92 18.86 -5.84 -11.13
CA GLU A 92 19.03 -5.90 -9.69
C GLU A 92 17.67 -5.62 -9.09
N ALA A 93 17.22 -6.53 -8.22
CA ALA A 93 15.88 -6.42 -7.70
C ALA A 93 15.74 -5.07 -6.98
N PRO A 94 14.64 -4.33 -7.17
CA PRO A 94 14.49 -3.02 -6.56
C PRO A 94 14.67 -3.16 -5.04
N PRO A 95 15.17 -2.10 -4.36
CA PRO A 95 15.36 -2.15 -2.92
C PRO A 95 14.03 -2.52 -2.23
N PRO A 96 14.09 -3.29 -1.14
CA PRO A 96 12.89 -3.73 -0.43
C PRO A 96 12.07 -2.53 0.04
N SER A 97 10.75 -2.59 -0.23
CA SER A 97 9.78 -1.64 0.30
C SER A 97 9.55 -1.91 1.79
N ALA A 98 9.81 -0.93 2.64
CA ALA A 98 9.59 -1.08 4.08
C ALA A 98 8.11 -1.29 4.41
N TYR A 99 7.21 -0.60 3.68
CA TYR A 99 5.76 -0.76 3.81
C TYR A 99 5.32 -2.20 3.51
N ASP A 100 5.71 -2.73 2.35
CA ASP A 100 5.35 -4.09 1.96
C ASP A 100 5.96 -5.14 2.89
N THR A 101 7.24 -4.98 3.23
CA THR A 101 7.95 -5.91 4.13
C THR A 101 7.29 -5.97 5.51
N ALA A 102 6.80 -4.84 6.02
CA ALA A 102 6.08 -4.78 7.28
C ALA A 102 4.73 -5.52 7.23
N TRP A 103 3.97 -5.39 6.13
CA TRP A 103 2.75 -6.17 5.95
C TRP A 103 3.00 -7.66 5.89
N VAL A 104 4.04 -8.09 5.16
CA VAL A 104 4.47 -9.50 5.14
C VAL A 104 4.90 -9.97 6.52
N ALA A 105 5.62 -9.13 7.28
CA ALA A 105 6.07 -9.45 8.63
C ALA A 105 4.91 -9.71 9.61
N MET A 106 3.71 -9.16 9.37
CA MET A 106 2.52 -9.36 10.21
C MET A 106 1.79 -10.68 9.96
N VAL A 107 2.13 -11.43 8.91
CA VAL A 107 1.44 -12.69 8.57
C VAL A 107 1.71 -13.75 9.65
N PRO A 108 0.67 -14.28 10.32
CA PRO A 108 0.86 -15.28 11.36
C PRO A 108 1.13 -16.66 10.76
N ALA A 109 2.04 -17.39 11.40
CA ALA A 109 2.20 -18.81 11.13
C ALA A 109 0.93 -19.58 11.56
N PRO A 110 0.62 -20.73 10.91
CA PRO A 110 -0.49 -21.57 11.33
C PRO A 110 -0.41 -21.91 12.82
N ALA A 111 -1.51 -21.69 13.55
CA ALA A 111 -1.56 -21.92 14.99
C ALA A 111 -1.19 -23.38 15.31
N ARG A 112 -0.17 -23.57 16.14
CA ARG A 112 0.17 -24.87 16.73
C ARG A 112 -0.38 -24.93 18.15
N ALA A 113 -1.12 -25.99 18.46
CA ALA A 113 -1.72 -26.16 19.78
C ALA A 113 -0.66 -26.05 20.89
N GLY A 114 -0.85 -25.10 21.81
CA GLY A 114 0.04 -24.88 22.95
C GLY A 114 1.28 -24.02 22.66
N SER A 115 1.43 -23.45 21.46
CA SER A 115 2.51 -22.51 21.14
C SER A 115 2.02 -21.06 21.09
N PRO A 116 2.85 -20.07 21.48
CA PRO A 116 2.52 -18.67 21.29
C PRO A 116 2.42 -18.34 19.78
N PRO A 117 1.64 -17.31 19.40
CA PRO A 117 1.63 -16.80 18.03
C PRO A 117 3.06 -16.45 17.58
N ALA A 118 3.38 -16.79 16.33
CA ALA A 118 4.68 -16.53 15.74
C ALA A 118 4.53 -16.03 14.30
N PRO A 119 5.46 -15.21 13.79
CA PRO A 119 5.46 -14.77 12.40
C PRO A 119 5.71 -15.96 11.46
N GLN A 120 4.98 -16.01 10.35
CA GLN A 120 5.28 -16.91 9.23
C GLN A 120 6.64 -16.58 8.61
N TYR A 121 7.00 -15.29 8.60
CA TYR A 121 8.22 -14.75 7.97
C TYR A 121 9.10 -14.00 8.99
N PRO A 122 9.81 -14.70 9.89
CA PRO A 122 10.64 -14.06 10.92
C PRO A 122 11.73 -13.15 10.33
N GLY A 123 12.30 -13.51 9.18
CA GLY A 123 13.31 -12.67 8.50
C GLY A 123 12.78 -11.29 8.09
N CYS A 124 11.48 -11.14 7.80
CA CYS A 124 10.88 -9.84 7.55
C CYS A 124 10.79 -8.99 8.82
N VAL A 125 10.51 -9.61 9.98
CA VAL A 125 10.54 -8.92 11.29
C VAL A 125 11.95 -8.43 11.61
N ASP A 126 12.95 -9.29 11.42
CA ASP A 126 14.36 -8.95 11.64
C ASP A 126 14.81 -7.80 10.72
N TRP A 127 14.39 -7.82 9.45
CA TRP A 127 14.69 -6.76 8.50
C TRP A 127 14.07 -5.42 8.94
N VAL A 128 12.82 -5.43 9.40
CA VAL A 128 12.15 -4.21 9.90
C VAL A 128 12.91 -3.64 11.10
N LEU A 129 13.33 -4.48 12.05
CA LEU A 129 14.13 -4.06 13.21
C LEU A 129 15.45 -3.38 12.80
N GLN A 130 16.10 -3.88 11.76
CA GLN A 130 17.44 -3.42 11.33
C GLN A 130 17.40 -2.23 10.39
N SER A 131 16.26 -1.96 9.75
CA SER A 131 16.13 -0.99 8.67
C SER A 131 15.56 0.36 9.09
N GLN A 132 15.37 0.59 10.40
CA GLN A 132 14.92 1.90 10.92
C GLN A 132 16.01 2.96 10.72
N ARG A 133 15.63 4.14 10.23
CA ARG A 133 16.55 5.27 10.13
C ARG A 133 16.94 5.79 11.52
N ARG A 134 18.24 6.01 11.72
CA ARG A 134 18.81 6.40 13.02
C ARG A 134 18.59 7.87 13.39
N ASP A 135 18.35 8.72 12.40
CA ASP A 135 18.25 10.17 12.55
C ASP A 135 16.86 10.63 13.03
N ASP A 136 15.80 10.17 12.38
CA ASP A 136 14.43 10.63 12.65
C ASP A 136 13.50 9.54 13.17
N GLY A 137 13.90 8.26 13.10
CA GLY A 137 13.11 7.12 13.54
C GLY A 137 12.10 6.59 12.51
N SER A 138 12.12 7.08 11.27
CA SER A 138 11.23 6.62 10.20
C SER A 138 11.71 5.35 9.50
N TRP A 139 10.80 4.75 8.74
CA TRP A 139 11.08 3.78 7.67
C TRP A 139 10.56 4.31 6.34
N GLY A 140 11.11 3.82 5.23
CA GLY A 140 10.70 4.21 3.88
C GLY A 140 11.64 5.25 3.26
N PRO A 141 11.21 5.92 2.17
CA PRO A 141 12.01 6.92 1.48
C PRO A 141 12.42 8.02 2.45
N GLY A 142 13.73 8.14 2.67
CA GLY A 142 14.29 9.15 3.57
C GLY A 142 14.57 10.45 2.83
N GLY A 143 14.39 11.58 3.51
CA GLY A 143 14.87 12.87 3.03
C GLY A 143 14.11 14.06 3.56
N ASP A 144 14.70 15.24 3.39
CA ASP A 144 14.05 16.54 3.60
C ASP A 144 12.96 16.82 2.54
N ASP A 145 12.79 15.93 1.55
CA ASP A 145 11.80 16.07 0.49
C ASP A 145 10.38 15.99 1.07
N PRO A 146 9.64 17.10 1.07
CA PRO A 146 8.31 17.12 1.66
C PRO A 146 7.27 16.33 0.85
N SER A 147 7.55 15.95 -0.40
CA SER A 147 6.63 15.16 -1.25
C SER A 147 6.55 13.70 -0.81
N LEU A 148 7.66 13.11 -0.36
CA LEU A 148 7.76 11.71 0.07
C LEU A 148 7.30 11.48 1.52
N ARG A 149 6.81 12.53 2.19
CA ARG A 149 6.47 12.45 3.61
C ARG A 149 5.32 11.50 3.90
N LYS A 150 4.35 11.40 2.98
CA LYS A 150 3.22 10.47 3.11
C LYS A 150 3.68 9.02 2.93
N ASP A 151 4.64 8.73 2.04
CA ASP A 151 5.27 7.41 1.93
C ASP A 151 6.03 7.01 3.20
N ALA A 152 6.78 7.94 3.78
CA ALA A 152 7.49 7.71 5.04
C ALA A 152 6.53 7.48 6.21
N LEU A 153 5.41 8.22 6.26
CA LEU A 153 4.35 8.02 7.26
C LEU A 153 3.70 6.64 7.13
N LEU A 154 3.31 6.22 5.91
CA LEU A 154 2.76 4.89 5.64
C LEU A 154 3.74 3.80 6.05
N SER A 155 4.99 3.87 5.55
CA SER A 155 6.02 2.89 5.81
C SER A 155 6.34 2.77 7.30
N THR A 156 6.46 3.91 8.00
CA THR A 156 6.74 3.95 9.43
C THR A 156 5.61 3.34 10.24
N LEU A 157 4.35 3.70 9.95
CA LEU A 157 3.21 3.15 10.69
C LEU A 157 3.04 1.65 10.44
N ALA A 158 3.22 1.18 9.20
CA ALA A 158 3.21 -0.25 8.90
C ALA A 158 4.31 -1.01 9.68
N CYS A 159 5.54 -0.48 9.72
CA CYS A 159 6.65 -1.06 10.49
C CYS A 159 6.36 -1.09 11.99
N VAL A 160 5.79 -0.01 12.55
CA VAL A 160 5.35 0.05 13.95
C VAL A 160 4.33 -1.04 14.25
N LEU A 161 3.32 -1.22 13.39
CA LEU A 161 2.30 -2.26 13.53
C LEU A 161 2.92 -3.66 13.46
N ALA A 162 3.89 -3.88 12.57
CA ALA A 162 4.58 -5.17 12.45
C ALA A 162 5.34 -5.53 13.73
N LEU A 163 6.11 -4.60 14.29
CA LEU A 163 6.85 -4.82 15.53
C LEU A 163 5.91 -5.01 16.73
N ALA A 164 4.85 -4.20 16.81
CA ALA A 164 3.85 -4.29 17.87
C ALA A 164 3.06 -5.60 17.82
N THR A 165 2.79 -6.15 16.63
CA THR A 165 2.07 -7.43 16.45
C THR A 165 2.79 -8.58 17.16
N TRP A 166 4.12 -8.54 17.20
CA TRP A 166 4.95 -9.58 17.82
C TRP A 166 5.53 -9.18 19.18
N GLY A 167 5.21 -7.98 19.68
CA GLY A 167 5.72 -7.49 20.97
C GLY A 167 7.24 -7.31 20.99
N VAL A 168 7.86 -6.97 19.86
CA VAL A 168 9.32 -6.81 19.73
C VAL A 168 9.69 -5.35 19.43
N GLY A 169 10.95 -4.97 19.69
CA GLY A 169 11.48 -3.68 19.24
C GLY A 169 10.83 -2.45 19.87
N GLY A 170 10.47 -2.49 21.16
CA GLY A 170 9.77 -1.40 21.86
C GLY A 170 10.39 0.00 21.66
N ASP A 171 11.72 0.12 21.69
CA ASP A 171 12.39 1.39 21.42
C ASP A 171 12.20 1.86 19.96
N ALA A 172 12.19 0.94 19.01
CA ALA A 172 11.96 1.23 17.59
C ALA A 172 10.52 1.67 17.35
N VAL A 173 9.55 1.00 18.00
CA VAL A 173 8.13 1.38 18.04
C VAL A 173 7.98 2.81 18.57
N ALA A 174 8.58 3.13 19.73
CA ALA A 174 8.49 4.46 20.32
C ALA A 174 9.06 5.56 19.43
N ARG A 175 10.22 5.30 18.78
CA ARG A 175 10.81 6.25 17.81
C ARG A 175 9.93 6.45 16.58
N GLY A 176 9.36 5.37 16.02
CA GLY A 176 8.46 5.44 14.87
C GLY A 176 7.18 6.22 15.18
N LEU A 177 6.56 5.96 16.33
CA LEU A 177 5.40 6.73 16.81
C LEU A 177 5.76 8.21 17.01
N SER A 178 6.93 8.51 17.56
CA SER A 178 7.40 9.89 17.70
C SER A 178 7.62 10.58 16.35
N PHE A 179 8.11 9.87 15.33
CA PHE A 179 8.22 10.41 13.97
C PHE A 179 6.84 10.77 13.40
N ILE A 180 5.87 9.85 13.52
CA ILE A 180 4.50 10.05 13.04
C ILE A 180 3.87 11.28 13.71
N GLY A 181 3.99 11.38 15.04
CA GLY A 181 3.47 12.51 15.81
C GLY A 181 4.02 13.86 15.36
N ARG A 182 5.34 13.96 15.16
CA ARG A 182 6.00 15.20 14.68
C ARG A 182 5.56 15.60 13.27
N ASN A 183 5.15 14.64 12.44
CA ASN A 183 4.80 14.84 11.05
C ASN A 183 3.29 14.78 10.77
N TRP A 184 2.45 14.69 11.81
CA TRP A 184 1.01 14.47 11.68
C TRP A 184 0.29 15.53 10.83
N SER A 185 0.76 16.78 10.86
CA SER A 185 0.19 17.86 10.04
C SER A 185 0.18 17.53 8.55
N SER A 186 1.08 16.66 8.08
CA SER A 186 1.17 16.24 6.68
C SER A 186 0.12 15.18 6.30
N VAL A 187 -0.52 14.53 7.27
CA VAL A 187 -1.66 13.62 7.05
C VAL A 187 -2.87 14.43 6.61
N THR A 188 -3.09 15.58 7.24
CA THR A 188 -4.25 16.45 6.99
C THR A 188 -4.00 17.55 5.95
N ASP A 189 -2.78 17.68 5.44
CA ASP A 189 -2.42 18.69 4.45
C ASP A 189 -2.93 18.28 3.06
N GLY A 190 -4.18 18.67 2.76
CA GLY A 190 -4.82 18.45 1.47
C GLY A 190 -4.16 19.19 0.30
N SER A 191 -3.26 20.15 0.56
CA SER A 191 -2.53 20.86 -0.50
C SER A 191 -1.48 20.01 -1.19
N ARG A 192 -1.16 18.83 -0.63
CA ARG A 192 -0.15 17.87 -1.12
C ARG A 192 -0.77 16.51 -1.45
N ASN A 193 -2.02 16.51 -1.90
CA ASN A 193 -2.69 15.26 -2.29
C ASN A 193 -2.23 14.75 -3.66
N ASP A 194 -1.72 15.61 -4.54
CA ASP A 194 -1.21 15.21 -5.85
C ASP A 194 0.04 14.31 -5.76
N ASP A 195 0.81 14.44 -4.68
CA ASP A 195 2.01 13.62 -4.40
C ASP A 195 1.73 12.44 -3.46
N ALA A 196 0.47 12.23 -3.05
CA ALA A 196 0.13 11.19 -2.09
C ALA A 196 0.15 9.79 -2.73
N PRO A 197 0.62 8.76 -2.00
CA PRO A 197 0.46 7.38 -2.42
C PRO A 197 -1.01 7.03 -2.67
N ALA A 198 -1.27 6.23 -3.70
CA ALA A 198 -2.62 5.81 -4.03
C ALA A 198 -3.27 5.12 -2.81
N GLY A 199 -4.48 5.56 -2.45
CA GLY A 199 -5.20 5.01 -1.30
C GLY A 199 -4.75 5.52 0.07
N PHE A 200 -3.83 6.49 0.16
CA PHE A 200 -3.35 7.02 1.45
C PHE A 200 -4.49 7.40 2.41
N ASP A 201 -5.51 8.09 1.91
CA ASP A 201 -6.66 8.58 2.70
C ASP A 201 -7.56 7.46 3.25
N VAL A 202 -7.38 6.22 2.78
CA VAL A 202 -8.06 5.03 3.28
C VAL A 202 -7.12 4.15 4.12
N ILE A 203 -5.90 3.93 3.60
CA ILE A 203 -4.91 3.03 4.17
C ILE A 203 -4.34 3.59 5.47
N PHE A 204 -3.86 4.84 5.46
CA PHE A 204 -3.21 5.42 6.63
C PHE A 204 -4.18 5.52 7.82
N PRO A 205 -5.42 6.05 7.68
CA PRO A 205 -6.34 6.08 8.80
C PRO A 205 -6.79 4.68 9.26
N GLY A 206 -6.88 3.71 8.33
CA GLY A 206 -7.12 2.30 8.68
C GLY A 206 -6.01 1.72 9.58
N MET A 207 -4.75 2.00 9.26
CA MET A 207 -3.61 1.62 10.10
C MET A 207 -3.60 2.36 11.45
N VAL A 208 -4.03 3.63 11.49
CA VAL A 208 -4.19 4.38 12.76
C VAL A 208 -5.23 3.71 13.65
N ALA A 209 -6.39 3.34 13.09
CA ALA A 209 -7.43 2.62 13.83
C ALA A 209 -6.90 1.29 14.37
N ARG A 210 -6.13 0.54 13.58
CA ARG A 210 -5.47 -0.69 14.02
C ARG A 210 -4.47 -0.45 15.15
N ALA A 211 -3.64 0.59 15.06
CA ALA A 211 -2.67 0.94 16.11
C ALA A 211 -3.36 1.22 17.45
N ILE A 212 -4.46 1.98 17.42
CA ILE A 212 -5.28 2.27 18.61
C ILE A 212 -5.91 1.00 19.16
N GLY A 213 -6.41 0.11 18.29
CA GLY A 213 -6.94 -1.20 18.69
C GLY A 213 -5.89 -2.10 19.37
N MET A 214 -4.61 -1.89 19.09
CA MET A 214 -3.48 -2.55 19.74
C MET A 214 -3.01 -1.84 21.02
N GLY A 215 -3.65 -0.73 21.42
CA GLY A 215 -3.29 0.05 22.60
C GLY A 215 -2.08 0.98 22.39
N LEU A 216 -1.72 1.28 21.13
CA LEU A 216 -0.64 2.22 20.83
C LEU A 216 -1.16 3.67 20.87
N GLU A 217 -0.36 4.55 21.47
CA GLU A 217 -0.62 5.99 21.49
C GLU A 217 0.36 6.72 20.57
N ILE A 218 -0.17 7.60 19.71
CA ILE A 218 0.68 8.45 18.85
C ILE A 218 0.97 9.75 19.63
N PRO A 219 2.22 9.99 20.05
CA PRO A 219 2.56 11.17 20.83
C PRO A 219 2.36 12.44 19.99
N LEU A 220 2.13 13.58 20.67
CA LEU A 220 1.95 14.91 20.05
C LEU A 220 0.68 15.07 19.19
N VAL A 221 -0.15 14.03 19.06
CA VAL A 221 -1.42 14.07 18.34
C VAL A 221 -2.56 14.05 19.35
N ARG A 222 -3.50 14.99 19.23
CA ARG A 222 -4.67 15.02 20.13
C ARG A 222 -5.71 14.03 19.62
N GLN A 223 -6.51 13.50 20.54
CA GLN A 223 -7.62 12.60 20.17
C GLN A 223 -8.56 13.21 19.11
N ALA A 224 -8.84 14.51 19.20
CA ALA A 224 -9.68 15.20 18.21
C ALA A 224 -9.08 15.19 16.79
N ASP A 225 -7.75 15.18 16.66
CA ASP A 225 -7.05 15.14 15.37
C ASP A 225 -7.07 13.72 14.79
N VAL A 226 -6.93 12.70 15.65
CA VAL A 226 -7.15 11.29 15.29
C VAL A 226 -8.58 11.08 14.81
N ASP A 227 -9.57 11.51 15.59
CA ASP A 227 -10.99 11.34 15.26
C ASP A 227 -11.34 12.06 13.94
N ALA A 228 -10.71 13.20 13.66
CA ALA A 228 -10.91 13.91 12.39
C ALA A 228 -10.44 13.09 11.19
N VAL A 229 -9.25 12.49 11.28
CA VAL A 229 -8.69 11.63 10.23
C VAL A 229 -9.53 10.37 10.01
N LEU A 230 -10.02 9.74 11.10
CA LEU A 230 -10.91 8.58 11.00
C LEU A 230 -12.27 8.94 10.38
N ARG A 231 -12.88 10.07 10.78
CA ARG A 231 -14.14 10.54 10.17
C ARG A 231 -13.99 10.83 8.68
N LEU A 232 -12.86 11.39 8.26
CA LEU A 232 -12.60 11.65 6.83
C LEU A 232 -12.54 10.36 6.04
N ARG A 233 -11.88 9.31 6.59
CA ARG A 233 -11.91 7.97 5.99
C ARG A 233 -13.33 7.45 5.88
N ASP A 234 -14.13 7.53 6.95
CA ASP A 234 -15.51 7.01 6.92
C ASP A 234 -16.38 7.70 5.85
N VAL A 235 -16.24 9.03 5.70
CA VAL A 235 -16.91 9.79 4.64
C VAL A 235 -16.48 9.32 3.24
N GLU A 236 -15.18 9.06 3.05
CA GLU A 236 -14.67 8.53 1.78
C GLU A 236 -15.21 7.12 1.52
N LEU A 237 -15.22 6.24 2.53
CA LEU A 237 -15.78 4.89 2.42
C LEU A 237 -17.28 4.91 2.07
N ASP A 238 -18.07 5.79 2.71
CA ASP A 238 -19.49 5.95 2.43
C ASP A 238 -19.74 6.47 1.01
N SER A 239 -18.92 7.42 0.55
CA SER A 239 -18.96 7.94 -0.82
C SER A 239 -18.69 6.83 -1.84
N MET A 240 -17.67 6.01 -1.58
CA MET A 240 -17.32 4.86 -2.41
C MET A 240 -18.43 3.79 -2.41
N ALA A 241 -19.03 3.49 -1.25
CA ALA A 241 -20.12 2.53 -1.16
C ALA A 241 -21.40 3.00 -1.88
N ALA A 242 -21.67 4.32 -1.86
CA ALA A 242 -22.78 4.92 -2.58
C ALA A 242 -22.53 4.97 -4.10
N ALA A 243 -21.27 5.07 -4.53
CA ALA A 243 -20.89 5.04 -5.93
C ALA A 243 -21.06 3.61 -6.50
N SER A 244 -22.11 3.39 -7.28
CA SER A 244 -22.34 2.09 -7.92
C SER A 244 -21.45 1.89 -9.15
N GLY A 245 -20.54 0.91 -9.11
CA GLY A 245 -19.80 0.46 -10.29
C GLY A 245 -18.55 -0.37 -9.98
N GLY A 246 -18.23 -1.34 -10.83
CA GLY A 246 -17.11 -2.29 -10.59
C GLY A 246 -15.70 -1.69 -10.53
N GLY A 247 -15.53 -0.42 -10.92
CA GLY A 247 -14.26 0.30 -10.71
C GLY A 247 -14.03 0.68 -9.25
N GLN A 248 -15.10 0.95 -8.51
CA GLN A 248 -15.03 1.30 -7.09
C GLN A 248 -14.73 0.08 -6.23
N ASP A 249 -15.37 -1.05 -6.56
CA ASP A 249 -15.09 -2.36 -5.94
C ASP A 249 -13.62 -2.76 -6.14
N ALA A 250 -13.06 -2.50 -7.33
CA ALA A 250 -11.67 -2.78 -7.64
C ALA A 250 -10.71 -1.89 -6.83
N PHE A 251 -11.05 -0.61 -6.65
CA PHE A 251 -10.26 0.29 -5.81
C PHE A 251 -10.30 -0.11 -4.33
N MET A 252 -11.48 -0.48 -3.82
CA MET A 252 -11.64 -1.00 -2.45
C MET A 252 -10.80 -2.25 -2.21
N ALA A 253 -10.80 -3.18 -3.16
CA ALA A 253 -9.93 -4.35 -3.09
C ALA A 253 -8.44 -4.00 -3.17
N TYR A 254 -8.06 -2.97 -3.95
CA TYR A 254 -6.69 -2.51 -4.08
C TYR A 254 -6.15 -1.90 -2.77
N VAL A 255 -6.98 -1.16 -2.03
CA VAL A 255 -6.62 -0.58 -0.73
C VAL A 255 -7.00 -1.48 0.45
N GLY A 256 -7.23 -2.77 0.18
CA GLY A 256 -7.84 -3.70 1.13
C GLY A 256 -7.10 -3.84 2.46
N GLU A 257 -5.78 -3.66 2.47
CA GLU A 257 -4.99 -3.67 3.70
C GLU A 257 -5.35 -2.52 4.66
N GLY A 258 -5.88 -1.41 4.13
CA GLY A 258 -6.45 -0.30 4.89
C GLY A 258 -7.86 -0.55 5.42
N LEU A 259 -8.57 -1.54 4.87
CA LEU A 259 -9.94 -1.87 5.22
C LEU A 259 -10.02 -2.98 6.27
N GLY A 260 -9.07 -3.92 6.24
CA GLY A 260 -9.02 -5.05 7.16
C GLY A 260 -10.31 -5.87 7.11
N ASP A 261 -10.99 -6.02 8.26
CA ASP A 261 -12.22 -6.79 8.38
C ASP A 261 -13.45 -6.14 7.71
N LEU A 262 -13.34 -4.89 7.23
CA LEU A 262 -14.42 -4.24 6.48
C LEU A 262 -14.54 -4.76 5.04
N LEU A 263 -13.49 -5.41 4.51
CA LEU A 263 -13.48 -5.98 3.18
C LEU A 263 -13.88 -7.46 3.23
N ASP A 264 -14.83 -7.86 2.37
CA ASP A 264 -15.09 -9.27 2.11
C ASP A 264 -13.96 -9.85 1.25
N TRP A 265 -12.98 -10.45 1.92
CA TRP A 265 -11.78 -11.01 1.28
C TRP A 265 -12.09 -12.19 0.36
N ASP A 266 -13.17 -12.95 0.60
CA ASP A 266 -13.55 -14.07 -0.25
C ASP A 266 -14.15 -13.56 -1.56
N GLN A 267 -15.03 -12.56 -1.48
CA GLN A 267 -15.56 -11.86 -2.65
C GLN A 267 -14.45 -11.16 -3.43
N ALA A 268 -13.55 -10.45 -2.75
CA ALA A 268 -12.41 -9.80 -3.37
C ALA A 268 -11.48 -10.82 -4.04
N ALA A 269 -11.24 -11.98 -3.43
CA ALA A 269 -10.43 -13.04 -4.01
C ALA A 269 -11.05 -13.59 -5.31
N ALA A 270 -12.36 -13.82 -5.31
CA ALA A 270 -13.08 -14.31 -6.49
C ALA A 270 -12.99 -13.34 -7.68
N ALA A 271 -12.96 -12.03 -7.41
CA ALA A 271 -12.95 -11.00 -8.45
C ALA A 271 -11.54 -10.58 -8.89
N TYR A 272 -10.58 -10.46 -7.96
CA TYR A 272 -9.33 -9.73 -8.18
C TYR A 272 -8.06 -10.54 -7.91
N GLN A 273 -8.13 -11.73 -7.30
CA GLN A 273 -6.94 -12.54 -7.07
C GLN A 273 -6.38 -13.08 -8.39
N ARG A 274 -5.11 -12.78 -8.65
CA ARG A 274 -4.43 -13.15 -9.88
C ARG A 274 -4.06 -14.62 -9.89
N LYS A 275 -3.64 -15.14 -11.05
CA LYS A 275 -3.20 -16.53 -11.22
C LYS A 275 -1.99 -16.89 -10.33
N ASN A 276 -1.07 -15.94 -10.16
CA ASN A 276 0.11 -16.08 -9.30
C ASN A 276 -0.20 -16.02 -7.79
N GLY A 277 -1.47 -15.85 -7.38
CA GLY A 277 -1.89 -15.81 -5.99
C GLY A 277 -1.95 -14.40 -5.38
N SER A 278 -1.33 -13.41 -6.02
CA SER A 278 -1.35 -12.02 -5.55
C SER A 278 -2.69 -11.32 -5.75
N PHE A 279 -2.92 -10.31 -4.91
CA PHE A 279 -3.82 -9.21 -5.19
C PHE A 279 -3.01 -8.08 -5.84
N PHE A 280 -3.32 -7.72 -7.08
CA PHE A 280 -2.70 -6.61 -7.81
C PHE A 280 -1.16 -6.62 -7.90
N ASP A 281 -0.50 -7.78 -7.77
CA ASP A 281 0.96 -7.89 -7.59
C ASP A 281 1.51 -7.08 -6.39
N SER A 282 0.66 -6.75 -5.41
CA SER A 282 0.98 -6.03 -4.18
C SER A 282 1.24 -7.01 -3.04
N PRO A 283 2.48 -7.11 -2.51
CA PRO A 283 2.75 -7.91 -1.32
C PRO A 283 1.95 -7.45 -0.10
N ALA A 284 1.79 -6.13 0.12
CA ALA A 284 1.00 -5.60 1.23
C ALA A 284 -0.47 -6.08 1.22
N THR A 285 -1.17 -5.86 0.11
CA THR A 285 -2.58 -6.25 -0.03
C THR A 285 -2.74 -7.77 0.01
N THR A 286 -1.78 -8.51 -0.56
CA THR A 286 -1.78 -9.98 -0.52
C THR A 286 -1.53 -10.51 0.90
N ALA A 287 -0.65 -9.88 1.67
CA ALA A 287 -0.41 -10.20 3.08
C ALA A 287 -1.65 -9.91 3.94
N ALA A 288 -2.35 -8.80 3.70
CA ALA A 288 -3.62 -8.52 4.36
C ALA A 288 -4.66 -9.63 4.10
N ALA A 289 -4.81 -10.09 2.84
CA ALA A 289 -5.68 -11.23 2.54
C ALA A 289 -5.27 -12.49 3.32
N ALA A 290 -3.97 -12.79 3.42
CA ALA A 290 -3.49 -13.93 4.20
C ALA A 290 -3.78 -13.79 5.71
N ILE A 291 -3.69 -12.58 6.26
CA ILE A 291 -3.97 -12.27 7.67
C ILE A 291 -5.47 -12.45 7.98
N HIS A 292 -6.35 -11.92 7.13
CA HIS A 292 -7.78 -11.84 7.42
C HIS A 292 -8.61 -13.04 6.95
N SER A 293 -8.20 -13.77 5.91
CA SER A 293 -8.95 -14.92 5.38
C SER A 293 -8.17 -16.23 5.29
N HIS A 294 -6.91 -16.26 5.75
CA HIS A 294 -6.03 -17.42 5.63
C HIS A 294 -5.94 -17.97 4.19
N ASN A 295 -6.00 -17.08 3.20
CA ASN A 295 -6.00 -17.44 1.79
C ASN A 295 -4.71 -18.16 1.38
N GLY A 296 -4.79 -19.46 1.11
CA GLY A 296 -3.62 -20.29 0.78
C GLY A 296 -2.86 -19.83 -0.47
N ARG A 297 -3.56 -19.34 -1.49
CA ARG A 297 -2.91 -18.82 -2.71
C ARG A 297 -2.18 -17.50 -2.46
N ALA A 298 -2.67 -16.69 -1.51
CA ALA A 298 -1.95 -15.50 -1.06
C ALA A 298 -0.65 -15.90 -0.35
N LEU A 299 -0.69 -16.92 0.52
CA LEU A 299 0.50 -17.47 1.17
C LEU A 299 1.51 -18.03 0.16
N ASP A 300 1.07 -18.78 -0.85
CA ASP A 300 1.96 -19.31 -1.91
C ASP A 300 2.70 -18.18 -2.65
N TYR A 301 2.01 -17.07 -2.93
CA TYR A 301 2.62 -15.88 -3.52
C TYR A 301 3.68 -15.28 -2.59
N LEU A 302 3.35 -15.08 -1.31
CA LEU A 302 4.26 -14.47 -0.34
C LEU A 302 5.49 -15.33 -0.10
N ASP A 303 5.35 -16.65 -0.03
CA ASP A 303 6.46 -17.60 0.03
C ASP A 303 7.41 -17.41 -1.17
N SER A 304 6.85 -17.24 -2.37
CA SER A 304 7.65 -17.00 -3.59
C SER A 304 8.40 -15.66 -3.56
N VAL A 305 7.77 -14.61 -3.02
CA VAL A 305 8.39 -13.29 -2.87
C VAL A 305 9.52 -13.37 -1.83
N VAL A 306 9.25 -13.91 -0.65
CA VAL A 306 10.25 -14.02 0.42
C VAL A 306 11.41 -14.91 0.00
N ALA A 307 11.19 -16.01 -0.71
CA ALA A 307 12.28 -16.85 -1.22
C ALA A 307 13.20 -16.08 -2.19
N LYS A 308 12.62 -15.23 -3.04
CA LYS A 308 13.35 -14.44 -4.03
C LYS A 308 14.20 -13.33 -3.41
N PHE A 309 13.70 -12.67 -2.36
CA PHE A 309 14.36 -11.49 -1.76
C PHE A 309 15.09 -11.79 -0.44
N GLY A 310 14.71 -12.85 0.28
CA GLY A 310 15.33 -13.27 1.54
C GLY A 310 16.70 -13.93 1.35
N SER A 311 17.00 -14.43 0.16
CA SER A 311 18.31 -15.03 -0.18
C SER A 311 19.43 -13.98 -0.38
N SER A 312 19.12 -12.69 -0.34
CA SER A 312 20.06 -11.59 -0.58
C SER A 312 20.59 -10.91 0.69
N GLY A 313 20.14 -11.33 1.88
CA GLY A 313 20.50 -10.72 3.17
C GLY A 313 21.49 -11.51 4.03
N ALA A 314 22.00 -12.65 3.54
CA ALA A 314 22.99 -13.46 4.24
C ALA A 314 24.32 -13.43 3.49
N ASN A 315 25.12 -12.38 3.72
CA ASN A 315 26.58 -12.37 3.57
C ASN A 315 27.18 -11.20 4.34
#